data_AF-A0A7C4M8P8-F1
#
_entry.id   AF-A0A7C4M8P8-F1
#
_cell.length_a   1.000
_cell.length_b   1.000
_cell.length_c   1.000
_cell.angle_alpha   90.00
_cell.angle_beta   90.00
_cell.angle_gamma   90.00
#
_symmetry.space_group_name_H-M   'P 1'
#
loop_
_entity.id
_entity.type
_entity.pdbx_description
1 polymer ?
#
loop_
_entity_poly.entity_id
_entity_poly.type
_entity_poly.pdbx_seq_one_letter_code
_entity_poly.pdbx_strand_id
1 'polypeptide(L)'
;TLTAFLLGIGMDPNMIVDLFRKSADFNERMTRYQIEHIAGQRGSRTRYTPPKCDTLQTHGLCPGMDDLCKKISHPLTYYLRKKRRRVSGA
;
A
#
# COMPACT_ATOMS: atom_id res chain seq x y z
N THR A 1 -3.11 -5.80 -1.46
CA THR A 1 -1.79 -5.47 -0.86
C THR A 1 -1.33 -4.06 -1.20
N LEU A 2 -1.13 -3.72 -2.49
CA LEU A 2 -0.71 -2.39 -2.92
C LEU A 2 -1.72 -1.29 -2.56
N THR A 3 -3.00 -1.48 -2.87
CA THR A 3 -4.08 -0.52 -2.53
C THR A 3 -4.11 -0.18 -1.04
N ALA A 4 -4.08 -1.19 -0.17
CA ALA A 4 -4.07 -0.99 1.29
C ALA A 4 -2.84 -0.20 1.75
N PHE A 5 -1.67 -0.42 1.13
CA PHE A 5 -0.48 0.35 1.39
C PHE A 5 -0.62 1.82 0.94
N LEU A 6 -1.10 2.06 -0.29
CA LEU A 6 -1.30 3.41 -0.83
C LEU A 6 -2.29 4.22 0.01
N LEU A 7 -3.41 3.60 0.40
CA LEU A 7 -4.37 4.19 1.34
C LEU A 7 -3.74 4.42 2.73
N GLY A 8 -2.88 3.51 3.19
CA GLY A 8 -2.17 3.62 4.46
C GLY A 8 -1.17 4.78 4.52
N ILE A 9 -0.56 5.15 3.40
CA ILE A 9 0.32 6.33 3.29
C ILE A 9 -0.44 7.63 2.98
N GLY A 10 -1.77 7.57 2.87
CA GLY A 10 -2.65 8.74 2.72
C GLY A 10 -2.97 9.15 1.28
N MET A 11 -2.77 8.28 0.30
CA MET A 11 -3.18 8.56 -1.09
C MET A 11 -4.70 8.53 -1.23
N ASP A 12 -5.25 9.49 -1.99
CA ASP A 12 -6.70 9.58 -2.25
C ASP A 12 -7.21 8.36 -3.04
N PRO A 13 -8.37 7.76 -2.68
CA PRO A 13 -8.97 6.64 -3.41
C PRO A 13 -9.13 6.89 -4.92
N ASN A 14 -9.50 8.10 -5.35
CA ASN A 14 -9.66 8.40 -6.77
C ASN A 14 -8.32 8.39 -7.50
N MET A 15 -7.28 8.95 -6.89
CA MET A 15 -5.93 8.87 -7.46
C MET A 15 -5.44 7.42 -7.58
N ILE A 16 -5.82 6.55 -6.64
CA ILE A 16 -5.50 5.12 -6.72
C ILE A 16 -6.27 4.46 -7.88
N VAL A 17 -7.56 4.79 -8.07
CA VAL A 17 -8.34 4.30 -9.23
C VAL A 17 -7.65 4.70 -10.54
N ASP A 18 -7.26 5.96 -10.67
CA ASP A 18 -6.59 6.47 -11.87
C ASP A 18 -5.22 5.82 -12.12
N LEU A 19 -4.49 5.44 -11.06
CA LEU A 19 -3.24 4.68 -11.18
C LEU A 19 -3.45 3.33 -11.87
N PHE A 20 -4.55 2.65 -11.57
CA PHE A 20 -4.88 1.35 -12.17
C PHE A 20 -5.45 1.45 -13.59
N ARG A 21 -5.86 2.64 -14.05
CA ARG A 21 -6.44 2.85 -15.39
C ARG A 21 -5.49 2.45 -16.53
N LYS A 22 -4.18 2.42 -16.28
CA LYS A 22 -3.16 2.01 -17.26
C LYS A 22 -3.05 0.50 -17.44
N SER A 23 -3.76 -0.31 -16.65
CA SER A 23 -3.77 -1.76 -16.77
C SER A 23 -4.67 -2.20 -17.93
N ALA A 24 -4.25 -3.22 -18.68
CA ALA A 24 -4.99 -3.73 -19.85
C ALA A 24 -6.42 -4.19 -19.51
N ASP A 25 -6.61 -4.78 -18.32
CA ASP A 25 -7.89 -5.32 -17.85
C ASP A 25 -8.65 -4.37 -16.89
N PHE A 26 -8.38 -3.07 -16.96
CA PHE A 26 -8.98 -2.12 -16.04
C PHE A 26 -10.51 -2.03 -16.19
N ASN A 27 -11.23 -2.28 -15.10
CA ASN A 27 -12.66 -2.02 -14.99
C ASN A 27 -12.91 -1.01 -13.87
N GLU A 28 -13.26 0.23 -14.23
CA GLU A 28 -13.37 1.32 -13.26
C GLU A 28 -14.35 0.99 -12.12
N ARG A 29 -15.52 0.46 -12.44
CA ARG A 29 -16.56 0.17 -11.45
C ARG A 29 -16.06 -0.85 -10.43
N MET A 30 -15.44 -1.94 -10.88
CA MET A 30 -14.91 -2.98 -10.00
C MET A 30 -13.71 -2.48 -9.19
N THR A 31 -12.76 -1.81 -9.83
CA THR A 31 -11.56 -1.29 -9.16
C THR A 31 -11.93 -0.25 -8.10
N ARG A 32 -12.83 0.68 -8.41
CA ARG A 32 -13.35 1.67 -7.44
C ARG A 32 -14.02 0.99 -6.27
N TYR A 33 -14.89 0.01 -6.52
CA TYR A 33 -15.55 -0.74 -5.45
C TYR A 33 -14.53 -1.41 -4.51
N GLN A 34 -13.52 -2.08 -5.06
CA GLN A 34 -12.48 -2.73 -4.26
C GLN A 34 -11.67 -1.74 -3.42
N ILE A 35 -11.29 -0.59 -4.01
CA ILE A 35 -10.55 0.45 -3.31
C ILE A 35 -11.38 1.04 -2.17
N GLU A 36 -12.63 1.41 -2.43
CA GLU A 36 -13.54 1.96 -1.42
C GLU A 36 -13.81 0.95 -0.29
N HIS A 37 -13.93 -0.35 -0.61
CA HIS A 37 -14.05 -1.40 0.39
C HIS A 37 -12.81 -1.50 1.28
N ILE A 38 -11.60 -1.50 0.69
CA ILE A 38 -10.34 -1.52 1.45
C ILE A 38 -10.21 -0.26 2.31
N ALA A 39 -10.68 0.89 1.82
CA ALA A 39 -10.69 2.15 2.54
C ALA A 39 -11.70 2.20 3.71
N GLY A 40 -12.57 1.19 3.85
CA GLY A 40 -13.63 1.15 4.86
C GLY A 40 -14.83 2.04 4.50
N GLN A 41 -14.98 2.44 3.23
CA GLN A 41 -16.10 3.27 2.75
C GLN A 41 -17.28 2.41 2.26
N ARG A 42 -17.09 1.09 2.13
CA ARG A 42 -18.12 0.11 1.72
C ARG A 42 -18.14 -1.09 2.67
N GLY A 43 -19.18 -1.92 2.56
CA GLY A 43 -19.28 -3.20 3.27
C GLY A 43 -19.26 -3.05 4.79
N SER A 44 -18.40 -3.83 5.46
CA SER A 44 -18.22 -3.84 6.93
C SER A 44 -17.66 -2.53 7.51
N ARG A 45 -17.30 -1.56 6.66
CA ARG A 45 -16.61 -0.32 7.02
C ARG A 45 -15.26 -0.51 7.73
N THR A 46 -14.68 -1.70 7.61
CA THR A 46 -13.35 -2.00 8.14
C THR A 46 -12.30 -1.33 7.26
N ARG A 47 -11.46 -0.48 7.84
CA ARG A 47 -10.29 0.04 7.13
C ARG A 47 -9.17 -1.00 7.17
N TYR A 48 -8.86 -1.58 6.01
CA TYR A 48 -7.85 -2.61 5.91
C TYR A 48 -6.45 -1.99 5.83
N THR A 49 -5.53 -2.56 6.60
CA THR A 49 -4.10 -2.21 6.56
C THR A 49 -3.33 -3.18 5.67
N PRO A 50 -2.19 -2.75 5.10
CA PRO A 50 -1.35 -3.69 4.35
C PRO A 50 -0.83 -4.79 5.30
N PRO A 51 -0.61 -6.00 4.78
CA PRO A 51 -0.09 -7.10 5.60
C PRO A 51 1.34 -6.81 6.08
N LYS A 52 1.75 -7.54 7.13
CA LYS A 52 3.10 -7.43 7.72
C LYS A 52 4.19 -7.88 6.73
N CYS A 53 5.43 -7.47 6.99
CA CYS A 53 6.58 -7.80 6.13
C CYS A 53 6.73 -9.30 5.89
N ASP A 54 6.56 -10.13 6.93
CA ASP A 54 6.71 -11.59 6.82
C ASP A 54 5.70 -12.17 5.82
N THR A 55 4.46 -11.69 5.85
CA THR A 55 3.42 -12.06 4.88
C THR A 55 3.78 -11.59 3.47
N LEU A 56 4.28 -10.36 3.31
CA LEU A 56 4.74 -9.86 2.01
C LEU A 56 5.90 -10.69 1.46
N GLN A 57 6.80 -11.16 2.32
CA GLN A 57 7.93 -12.00 1.96
C GLN A 57 7.46 -13.37 1.48
N THR A 58 6.54 -14.02 2.21
CA THR A 58 5.94 -15.29 1.79
C THR A 58 5.28 -15.21 0.42
N HIS A 59 4.67 -14.07 0.09
CA HIS A 59 4.05 -13.84 -1.23
C HIS A 59 5.01 -13.32 -2.30
N GLY A 60 6.31 -13.18 -2.02
CA GLY A 60 7.29 -12.68 -2.99
C GLY A 60 7.10 -11.22 -3.40
N LEU A 61 6.42 -10.41 -2.57
CA LEU A 61 6.07 -9.01 -2.87
C LEU A 61 7.11 -8.00 -2.36
N CYS A 62 8.18 -8.46 -1.72
CA CYS A 62 9.26 -7.61 -1.23
C CYS A 62 10.23 -7.28 -2.39
N PRO A 63 10.59 -6.00 -2.61
CA PRO A 63 11.51 -5.59 -3.68
C PRO A 63 12.99 -5.91 -3.38
N GLY A 64 13.30 -6.42 -2.19
CA GLY A 64 14.66 -6.71 -1.71
C GLY A 64 14.81 -6.44 -0.21
N MET A 65 15.95 -6.85 0.36
CA MET A 65 16.29 -6.61 1.77
C MET A 65 17.46 -5.64 1.90
N ASP A 66 17.23 -4.49 2.53
CA ASP A 66 18.26 -3.55 2.96
C ASP A 66 18.40 -3.53 4.50
N ASP A 67 19.37 -2.77 5.03
CA ASP A 67 19.61 -2.71 6.47
C ASP A 67 18.47 -2.08 7.28
N LEU A 68 17.60 -1.29 6.63
CA LEU A 68 16.39 -0.79 7.28
C LEU A 68 15.35 -1.90 7.37
N CYS A 69 15.16 -2.66 6.28
CA CYS A 69 14.24 -3.78 6.16
C CYS A 69 14.50 -4.85 7.24
N LYS A 70 15.78 -5.16 7.51
CA LYS A 70 16.18 -6.09 8.59
C LYS A 70 15.73 -5.66 10.00
N LYS A 71 15.37 -4.40 10.20
CA LYS A 71 15.08 -3.80 11.52
C LYS A 71 13.61 -3.42 11.69
N ILE A 72 12.72 -3.84 10.78
CA ILE A 72 11.31 -3.47 10.78
C ILE A 72 10.42 -4.67 10.44
N SER A 73 9.17 -4.62 10.89
CA SER A 73 8.19 -5.70 10.67
C SER A 73 6.95 -5.26 9.89
N HIS A 74 6.85 -3.98 9.52
CA HIS A 74 5.68 -3.44 8.83
C HIS A 74 6.05 -2.50 7.68
N PRO A 75 5.43 -2.65 6.49
CA PRO A 75 5.76 -1.84 5.30
C PRO A 75 5.50 -0.34 5.49
N LEU A 76 4.47 0.06 6.24
CA LEU A 76 4.24 1.49 6.53
C LEU A 76 5.38 2.10 7.36
N THR A 77 5.90 1.35 8.34
CA THR A 77 7.04 1.79 9.16
C THR A 77 8.31 1.91 8.31
N TYR A 78 8.52 0.99 7.37
CA TYR A 78 9.60 1.11 6.37
C TYR A 78 9.54 2.44 5.64
N TYR A 79 8.37 2.71 5.05
CA TYR A 79 8.16 3.87 4.20
C TYR A 79 8.40 5.17 4.97
N LEU A 80 7.82 5.28 6.18
CA LEU A 80 7.98 6.46 7.02
C LEU A 80 9.45 6.69 7.42
N ARG A 81 10.17 5.64 7.84
CA ARG A 81 11.59 5.76 8.21
C ARG A 81 12.48 6.09 7.01
N LYS A 82 12.25 5.46 5.86
CA LYS A 82 13.00 5.72 4.62
C LYS A 82 12.76 7.13 4.10
N LYS A 83 11.51 7.63 4.16
CA LYS A 83 11.16 9.00 3.82
C LYS A 83 11.90 10.01 4.71
N ARG A 84 11.92 9.80 6.03
CA ARG A 84 12.67 10.65 6.97
C ARG A 84 14.17 10.67 6.67
N ARG A 85 14.79 9.51 6.44
CA ARG A 85 16.21 9.42 6.08
C ARG A 85 16.58 10.18 4.82
N ARG A 86 15.70 10.18 3.80
CA ARG A 86 15.91 10.96 2.58
C ARG A 86 15.84 12.47 2.81
N VAL A 87 14.95 12.92 3.69
CA VAL A 87 14.81 14.35 4.03
C VAL A 87 15.99 14.84 4.89
N SER A 88 16.50 14.01 5.80
CA SER A 88 17.64 14.37 6.67
C SER A 88 19.01 14.27 5.99
N GLY A 89 19.08 13.76 4.76
CA GLY A 89 20.31 13.66 3.97
C GLY A 89 20.40 14.66 2.82
N ALA A 90 19.58 15.71 2.84
CA ALA A 90 19.56 16.82 1.90
C ALA A 90 19.94 18.13 2.61
#